data_AF-A0A7V2TY72-F1
#
_entry.id   AF-A0A7V2TY72-F1
#
_cell.length_a   1.000
_cell.length_b   1.000
_cell.length_c   1.000
_cell.angle_alpha   90.00
_cell.angle_beta   90.00
_cell.angle_gamma   90.00
#
_symmetry.space_group_name_H-M   'P 1'
#
loop_
_entity.id
_entity.type
_entity.pdbx_description
1 polymer ?
#
loop_
_entity_poly.entity_id
_entity_poly.type
_entity_poly.pdbx_seq_one_letter_code
_entity_poly.pdbx_strand_id
1 'polypeptide(L)'
;ASERGRSTLRLGENMWLYIPNVGKPIRITSLQSVIGGVFNNSDILQLDYAAEYDVAKVEESGGEYLLLLKAKTRSVAYDQLKLWADKGKKLPTKIECLTEAGMLIKTLYFKQVKDFGGGIVRPSYIETDSPLYQGYKSVMIFAKIQKKDFKDEVFTLTFMPNMDSLRK
;
A
#
# COMPACT_ATOMS: atom_id res chain seq x y z
N ALA A 1 -10.16 14.01 -15.16
CA ALA A 1 -9.70 15.17 -14.35
C ALA A 1 -8.22 14.98 -14.04
N SER A 2 -7.44 16.05 -13.85
CA SER A 2 -6.02 15.91 -13.51
C SER A 2 -5.87 15.60 -12.02
N GLU A 3 -5.09 14.57 -11.68
CA GLU A 3 -4.73 14.23 -10.29
C GLU A 3 -3.67 15.19 -9.71
N ARG A 4 -3.21 16.18 -10.49
CA ARG A 4 -2.17 17.12 -10.11
C ARG A 4 -2.61 17.96 -8.90
N GLY A 5 -1.73 18.05 -7.90
CA GLY A 5 -1.95 18.81 -6.67
C GLY A 5 -2.84 18.13 -5.63
N ARG A 6 -3.43 16.95 -5.93
CA ARG A 6 -4.09 16.14 -4.89
C ARG A 6 -3.05 15.52 -3.98
N SER A 7 -3.35 15.45 -2.69
CA SER A 7 -2.50 14.80 -1.70
C SER A 7 -3.33 14.00 -0.71
N THR A 8 -2.74 12.92 -0.20
CA THR A 8 -3.34 12.09 0.84
C THR A 8 -2.47 12.10 2.08
N LEU A 9 -3.08 12.11 3.25
CA LEU A 9 -2.40 12.06 4.54
C LEU A 9 -3.07 11.02 5.42
N ARG A 10 -2.27 10.17 6.06
CA ARG A 10 -2.72 9.26 7.10
C ARG A 10 -2.19 9.74 8.46
N LEU A 11 -3.09 9.82 9.44
CA LEU A 11 -2.81 10.14 10.85
C LEU A 11 -3.50 9.12 11.74
N GLY A 12 -2.72 8.17 12.27
CA GLY A 12 -3.26 7.01 13.00
C GLY A 12 -4.20 6.19 12.11
N GLU A 13 -5.45 6.04 12.54
CA GLU A 13 -6.52 5.37 11.79
C GLU A 13 -7.23 6.27 10.76
N ASN A 14 -6.94 7.58 10.76
CA ASN A 14 -7.63 8.54 9.90
C ASN A 14 -6.86 8.76 8.62
N MET A 15 -7.58 8.77 7.49
CA MET A 15 -7.03 9.25 6.23
C MET A 15 -7.77 10.46 5.72
N TRP A 16 -7.02 11.31 5.03
CA TRP A 16 -7.47 12.60 4.53
C TRP A 16 -7.08 12.75 3.07
N LEU A 17 -7.97 13.37 2.31
CA LEU A 17 -7.78 13.75 0.92
C LEU A 17 -7.84 15.27 0.81
N TYR A 18 -6.81 15.84 0.22
CA TYR A 18 -6.83 17.21 -0.26
C TYR A 18 -7.03 17.21 -1.77
N ILE A 19 -7.99 18.02 -2.23
CA ILE A 19 -8.21 18.29 -3.66
C ILE A 19 -8.04 19.80 -3.85
N PRO A 20 -7.16 20.24 -4.76
CA PRO A 20 -7.04 21.65 -5.09
C PRO A 20 -8.41 22.25 -5.44
N ASN A 21 -8.65 23.48 -4.99
CA ASN A 21 -9.91 24.22 -5.18
C ASN A 21 -11.13 23.66 -4.43
N VAL A 22 -11.01 22.55 -3.71
CA VAL A 22 -12.07 22.00 -2.84
C VAL A 22 -11.68 22.26 -1.38
N GLY A 23 -11.86 23.49 -0.94
CA GLY A 23 -11.84 23.92 0.47
C GLY A 23 -10.87 23.17 1.40
N LYS A 24 -11.42 22.56 2.46
CA LYS A 24 -10.67 21.85 3.51
C LYS A 24 -10.47 20.37 3.17
N PRO A 25 -9.39 19.72 3.67
CA PRO A 25 -9.20 18.28 3.53
C PRO A 25 -10.42 17.47 4.00
N ILE A 26 -10.77 16.44 3.24
CA ILE A 26 -11.94 15.58 3.47
C ILE A 26 -11.46 14.24 4.01
N ARG A 27 -12.13 13.71 5.04
CA ARG A 27 -11.83 12.39 5.58
C ARG A 27 -12.24 11.31 4.57
N ILE A 28 -11.35 10.35 4.33
CA ILE A 28 -11.56 9.22 3.41
C ILE A 28 -11.29 7.89 4.11
N THR A 29 -11.70 6.77 3.49
CA THR A 29 -11.44 5.41 4.00
C THR A 29 -10.24 4.76 3.31
N SER A 30 -9.61 3.82 4.02
CA SER A 30 -8.49 2.96 3.58
C SER A 30 -8.81 2.13 2.33
N LEU A 31 -10.10 1.81 2.15
CA LEU A 31 -10.65 0.97 1.10
C LEU A 31 -10.85 1.69 -0.24
N GLN A 32 -11.07 3.01 -0.22
CA GLN A 32 -11.27 3.76 -1.44
C GLN A 32 -9.95 3.91 -2.21
N SER A 33 -10.05 4.02 -3.53
CA SER A 33 -8.91 4.40 -4.36
C SER A 33 -8.96 5.89 -4.65
N VAL A 34 -7.95 6.64 -4.21
CA VAL A 34 -7.85 8.07 -4.54
C VAL A 34 -7.38 8.29 -5.98
N ILE A 35 -6.55 7.38 -6.50
CA ILE A 35 -5.94 7.49 -7.85
C ILE A 35 -6.70 6.69 -8.92
N GLY A 36 -7.75 5.96 -8.54
CA GLY A 36 -8.47 5.04 -9.42
C GLY A 36 -7.72 3.73 -9.67
N GLY A 37 -8.38 2.82 -10.41
CA GLY A 37 -7.85 1.49 -10.69
C GLY A 37 -8.08 0.48 -9.55
N VAL A 38 -7.38 -0.65 -9.63
CA VAL A 38 -7.58 -1.76 -8.71
C VAL A 38 -6.88 -1.51 -7.37
N PHE A 39 -5.82 -0.72 -7.31
CA PHE A 39 -5.16 -0.35 -6.04
C PHE A 39 -6.08 0.50 -5.17
N ASN A 40 -6.15 0.21 -3.87
CA ASN A 40 -6.73 1.13 -2.89
C ASN A 40 -5.63 1.89 -2.14
N ASN A 41 -6.04 2.85 -1.31
CA ASN A 41 -5.12 3.69 -0.55
C ASN A 41 -4.19 2.89 0.38
N SER A 42 -4.64 1.74 0.88
CA SER A 42 -3.85 0.87 1.75
C SER A 42 -2.70 0.19 0.99
N ASP A 43 -2.97 -0.19 -0.25
CA ASP A 43 -1.95 -0.76 -1.15
C ASP A 43 -0.87 0.28 -1.52
N ILE A 44 -1.26 1.54 -1.67
CA ILE A 44 -0.39 2.65 -2.12
C ILE A 44 0.47 3.22 -0.99
N LEU A 45 -0.13 3.41 0.19
CA LEU A 45 0.57 3.97 1.35
C LEU A 45 1.49 2.97 2.03
N GLN A 46 1.44 1.70 1.60
CA GLN A 46 2.39 0.64 1.95
C GLN A 46 2.56 0.50 3.45
N LEU A 47 1.47 0.09 4.07
CA LEU A 47 1.33 -0.04 5.51
C LEU A 47 2.29 -1.08 6.06
N ASP A 48 2.76 -0.84 7.28
CA ASP A 48 3.46 -1.86 8.04
C ASP A 48 2.46 -2.97 8.37
N TYR A 49 2.53 -4.07 7.62
CA TYR A 49 1.66 -5.24 7.83
C TYR A 49 1.74 -5.74 9.27
N ALA A 50 2.91 -5.62 9.93
CA ALA A 50 3.06 -6.06 11.32
C ALA A 50 2.32 -5.14 12.31
N ALA A 51 2.08 -3.88 11.95
CA ALA A 51 1.27 -2.98 12.76
C ALA A 51 -0.21 -3.35 12.69
N GLU A 52 -0.70 -3.76 11.53
CA GLU A 52 -2.13 -3.96 11.24
C GLU A 52 -2.62 -5.41 11.34
N TYR A 53 -1.72 -6.38 11.23
CA TYR A 53 -2.07 -7.79 11.16
C TYR A 53 -1.29 -8.65 12.17
N ASP A 54 -1.95 -9.66 12.68
CA ASP A 54 -1.34 -10.76 13.42
C ASP A 54 -1.07 -11.94 12.49
N VAL A 55 0.02 -12.66 12.75
CA VAL A 55 0.33 -13.91 12.04
C VAL A 55 -0.52 -15.03 12.65
N ALA A 56 -1.56 -15.44 11.96
CA ALA A 56 -2.42 -16.55 12.38
C ALA A 56 -1.76 -17.91 12.13
N LYS A 57 -0.96 -18.02 11.06
CA LYS A 57 -0.23 -19.25 10.72
C LYS A 57 0.99 -18.94 9.87
N VAL A 58 2.02 -19.75 10.03
CA VAL A 58 3.18 -19.81 9.13
C VAL A 58 3.24 -21.19 8.52
N GLU A 59 3.34 -21.24 7.20
CA GLU A 59 3.65 -22.43 6.44
C GLU A 59 4.96 -22.21 5.69
N GLU A 60 5.72 -23.29 5.53
CA GLU A 60 7.00 -23.25 4.85
C GLU A 60 7.02 -24.32 3.77
N SER A 61 7.37 -23.93 2.55
CA SER A 61 7.52 -24.87 1.45
C SER A 61 8.64 -24.41 0.54
N GLY A 62 9.64 -25.29 0.34
CA GLY A 62 10.85 -24.96 -0.40
C GLY A 62 11.51 -23.68 0.12
N GLY A 63 11.73 -22.74 -0.81
CA GLY A 63 12.38 -21.45 -0.56
C GLY A 63 11.46 -20.31 -0.12
N GLU A 64 10.18 -20.56 0.17
CA GLU A 64 9.21 -19.51 0.53
C GLU A 64 8.54 -19.74 1.89
N TYR A 65 8.21 -18.64 2.55
CA TYR A 65 7.23 -18.56 3.63
C TYR A 65 5.85 -18.27 3.03
N LEU A 66 4.81 -18.91 3.58
CA LEU A 66 3.42 -18.50 3.44
C LEU A 66 2.91 -18.08 4.82
N LEU A 67 2.64 -16.79 4.97
CA LEU A 67 2.06 -16.21 6.18
C LEU A 67 0.55 -16.03 5.96
N LEU A 68 -0.26 -16.64 6.82
CA LEU A 68 -1.68 -16.34 6.93
C LEU A 68 -1.83 -15.24 7.98
N LEU A 69 -2.25 -14.06 7.54
CA LEU A 69 -2.36 -12.87 8.36
C LEU A 69 -3.84 -12.53 8.60
N LYS A 70 -4.16 -12.13 9.82
CA LYS A 70 -5.50 -11.69 10.24
C LYS A 70 -5.42 -10.26 10.77
N ALA A 71 -6.34 -9.41 10.32
CA ALA A 71 -6.41 -8.04 10.75
C ALA A 71 -6.63 -7.92 12.26
N LYS A 72 -5.91 -7.01 12.91
CA LYS A 72 -6.08 -6.71 14.34
C LYS A 72 -7.36 -5.91 14.62
N THR A 73 -7.80 -5.13 13.64
CA THR A 73 -8.99 -4.28 13.73
C THR A 73 -9.87 -4.45 12.49
N ARG A 74 -11.10 -3.94 12.56
CA ARG A 74 -12.03 -3.89 11.41
C ARG A 74 -11.87 -2.62 10.55
N SER A 75 -10.94 -1.72 10.90
CA SER A 75 -10.71 -0.46 10.19
C SER A 75 -9.80 -0.59 8.96
N VAL A 76 -9.15 -1.75 8.80
CA VAL A 76 -8.27 -2.04 7.66
C VAL A 76 -9.03 -2.40 6.38
N ALA A 77 -8.33 -2.37 5.25
CA ALA A 77 -8.92 -2.69 3.95
C ALA A 77 -9.22 -4.18 3.76
N TYR A 78 -8.47 -5.07 4.41
CA TYR A 78 -8.59 -6.51 4.21
C TYR A 78 -8.59 -7.21 5.54
N ASP A 79 -9.57 -8.08 5.75
CA ASP A 79 -9.65 -8.83 7.00
C ASP A 79 -8.57 -9.92 7.07
N GLN A 80 -8.23 -10.52 5.94
CA GLN A 80 -7.22 -11.58 5.87
C GLN A 80 -6.26 -11.31 4.70
N LEU A 81 -4.99 -11.65 4.91
CA LEU A 81 -3.99 -11.70 3.85
C LEU A 81 -3.34 -13.07 3.82
N LYS A 82 -3.03 -13.55 2.61
CA LYS A 82 -2.03 -14.61 2.42
C LYS A 82 -0.80 -13.98 1.80
N LEU A 83 0.32 -14.00 2.50
CA LEU A 83 1.56 -13.36 2.07
C LEU A 83 2.62 -14.43 1.82
N TRP A 84 3.08 -14.49 0.58
CA TRP A 84 4.24 -15.28 0.17
C TRP A 84 5.48 -14.42 0.22
N ALA A 85 6.54 -14.92 0.85
CA ALA A 85 7.82 -14.23 0.95
C ALA A 85 8.99 -15.18 0.70
N ASP A 86 9.99 -14.71 -0.04
CA ASP A 86 11.24 -15.42 -0.28
C ASP A 86 12.04 -15.53 1.02
N LYS A 87 12.47 -16.75 1.40
CA LYS A 87 13.20 -16.99 2.66
C LYS A 87 14.57 -16.34 2.72
N GLY A 88 15.27 -16.26 1.58
CA GLY A 88 16.62 -15.72 1.51
C GLY A 88 16.60 -14.19 1.52
N LYS A 89 15.81 -13.60 0.63
CA LYS A 89 15.68 -12.15 0.45
C LYS A 89 14.79 -11.50 1.51
N LYS A 90 13.89 -12.27 2.12
CA LYS A 90 12.84 -11.78 3.05
C LYS A 90 11.97 -10.68 2.43
N LEU A 91 11.67 -10.83 1.14
CA LEU A 91 10.83 -9.90 0.38
C LEU A 91 9.53 -10.59 -0.02
N PRO A 92 8.38 -9.87 -0.01
CA PRO A 92 7.14 -10.42 -0.51
C PRO A 92 7.24 -10.71 -2.01
N THR A 93 6.67 -11.84 -2.43
CA THR A 93 6.56 -12.24 -3.84
C THR A 93 5.11 -12.11 -4.33
N LYS A 94 4.15 -12.47 -3.46
CA LYS A 94 2.71 -12.42 -3.73
C LYS A 94 1.94 -12.10 -2.46
N ILE A 95 0.87 -11.32 -2.58
CA ILE A 95 -0.13 -11.15 -1.51
C ILE A 95 -1.53 -11.35 -2.09
N GLU A 96 -2.31 -12.23 -1.49
CA GLU A 96 -3.75 -12.34 -1.75
C GLU A 96 -4.51 -11.60 -0.65
N CYS A 97 -5.39 -10.69 -1.05
CA CYS A 97 -6.20 -9.88 -0.15
C CYS A 97 -7.63 -10.44 -0.10
N LEU A 98 -8.10 -10.82 1.09
CA LEU A 98 -9.38 -11.51 1.26
C LEU A 98 -10.33 -10.78 2.22
N THR A 99 -11.62 -11.05 2.04
CA THR A 99 -12.67 -10.66 2.99
C THR A 99 -12.67 -11.56 4.23
N GLU A 100 -13.48 -11.21 5.24
CA GLU A 100 -13.70 -12.04 6.43
C GLU A 100 -14.27 -13.42 6.11
N ALA A 101 -15.10 -13.51 5.07
CA ALA A 101 -15.64 -14.77 4.57
C ALA A 101 -14.63 -15.55 3.69
N GLY A 102 -13.40 -15.06 3.52
CA GLY A 102 -12.35 -15.70 2.72
C GLY A 102 -12.50 -15.51 1.20
N MET A 103 -13.34 -14.57 0.76
CA MET A 103 -13.46 -14.26 -0.68
C MET A 103 -12.25 -13.48 -1.15
N LEU A 104 -11.62 -13.92 -2.25
CA LEU A 104 -10.51 -13.21 -2.88
C LEU A 104 -11.01 -11.90 -3.49
N ILE A 105 -10.45 -10.78 -3.03
CA ILE A 105 -10.72 -9.46 -3.59
C ILE A 105 -9.75 -9.17 -4.72
N LYS A 106 -8.45 -9.35 -4.47
CA LYS A 106 -7.38 -9.13 -5.44
C LYS A 106 -6.10 -9.84 -5.01
N THR A 107 -5.17 -9.95 -5.95
CA THR A 107 -3.81 -10.42 -5.75
C THR A 107 -2.82 -9.33 -6.15
N LEU A 108 -1.83 -9.09 -5.31
CA LEU A 108 -0.68 -8.23 -5.59
C LEU A 108 0.53 -9.11 -5.92
N TYR A 109 1.19 -8.84 -7.04
CA TYR A 109 2.43 -9.51 -7.43
C TYR A 109 3.60 -8.54 -7.37
N PHE A 110 4.63 -8.94 -6.64
CA PHE A 110 5.83 -8.13 -6.41
C PHE A 110 6.95 -8.63 -7.31
N LYS A 111 7.38 -7.79 -8.25
CA LYS A 111 8.32 -8.16 -9.32
C LYS A 111 9.49 -7.18 -9.38
N GLN A 112 10.52 -7.60 -10.12
CA GLN A 112 11.70 -6.80 -10.43
C GLN A 112 12.38 -6.27 -9.15
N VAL A 113 13.01 -7.16 -8.38
CA VAL A 113 13.80 -6.74 -7.21
C VAL A 113 14.96 -5.88 -7.70
N LYS A 114 15.04 -4.65 -7.19
CA LYS A 114 16.04 -3.65 -7.56
C LYS A 114 16.70 -3.09 -6.30
N ASP A 115 18.00 -2.84 -6.41
CA ASP A 115 18.74 -2.04 -5.44
C ASP A 115 18.57 -0.55 -5.77
N PHE A 116 18.01 0.21 -4.85
CA PHE A 116 17.82 1.66 -4.96
C PHE A 116 18.95 2.46 -4.31
N GLY A 117 19.99 1.79 -3.81
CA GLY A 117 21.09 2.37 -3.05
C GLY A 117 20.75 2.53 -1.57
N GLY A 118 21.78 2.80 -0.76
CA GLY A 118 21.62 3.02 0.69
C GLY A 118 21.08 1.81 1.46
N GLY A 119 21.27 0.60 0.93
CA GLY A 119 20.77 -0.66 1.52
C GLY A 119 19.30 -0.97 1.22
N ILE A 120 18.64 -0.19 0.35
CA ILE A 120 17.23 -0.39 0.01
C ILE A 120 17.11 -1.31 -1.21
N VAL A 121 16.94 -2.61 -0.95
CA VAL A 121 16.70 -3.62 -2.00
C VAL A 121 15.26 -4.12 -1.90
N ARG A 122 14.44 -3.87 -2.93
CA ARG A 122 13.00 -4.21 -2.89
C ARG A 122 12.37 -4.34 -4.29
N PRO A 123 11.17 -4.94 -4.41
CA PRO A 123 10.43 -4.98 -5.68
C PRO A 123 10.16 -3.57 -6.22
N SER A 124 10.49 -3.32 -7.49
CA SER A 124 10.25 -2.04 -8.17
C SER A 124 8.99 -2.03 -9.02
N TYR A 125 8.32 -3.17 -9.16
CA TYR A 125 7.12 -3.33 -9.99
C TYR A 125 6.08 -4.13 -9.21
N ILE A 126 4.91 -3.54 -8.98
CA ILE A 126 3.77 -4.21 -8.35
C ILE A 126 2.61 -4.21 -9.34
N GLU A 127 2.02 -5.37 -9.60
CA GLU A 127 0.81 -5.45 -10.41
C GLU A 127 -0.33 -6.12 -9.67
N THR A 128 -1.54 -5.74 -10.03
CA THR A 128 -2.78 -6.29 -9.48
C THR A 128 -3.43 -7.27 -10.44
N ASP A 129 -4.06 -8.29 -9.87
CA ASP A 129 -5.06 -9.13 -10.53
C ASP A 129 -6.29 -9.22 -9.64
N SER A 130 -7.50 -9.19 -10.20
CA SER A 130 -8.73 -9.14 -9.40
C SER A 130 -9.89 -9.81 -10.11
N PRO A 131 -10.54 -10.83 -9.49
CA PRO A 131 -11.74 -11.44 -10.06
C PRO A 131 -12.91 -10.45 -10.18
N LEU A 132 -12.92 -9.37 -9.40
CA LEU A 132 -13.94 -8.32 -9.43
C LEU A 132 -13.77 -7.32 -10.59
N TYR A 133 -12.60 -7.30 -11.24
CA TYR A 133 -12.24 -6.36 -12.29
C TYR A 133 -11.59 -7.10 -13.47
N GLN A 134 -12.34 -8.03 -14.07
CA GLN A 134 -11.82 -8.89 -15.14
C GLN A 134 -11.32 -8.08 -16.34
N GLY A 135 -10.14 -8.44 -16.85
CA GLY A 135 -9.52 -7.77 -17.99
C GLY A 135 -8.82 -6.44 -17.65
N TYR A 136 -8.89 -5.99 -16.38
CA TYR A 136 -8.20 -4.78 -15.93
C TYR A 136 -6.98 -5.13 -15.08
N LYS A 137 -5.86 -4.47 -15.38
CA LYS A 137 -4.63 -4.55 -14.59
C LYS A 137 -4.19 -3.16 -14.20
N SER A 138 -3.84 -2.98 -12.92
CA SER A 138 -3.17 -1.79 -12.42
C SER A 138 -1.72 -2.14 -12.09
N VAL A 139 -0.82 -1.20 -12.36
CA VAL A 139 0.62 -1.38 -12.18
C VAL A 139 1.19 -0.18 -11.44
N MET A 140 2.02 -0.44 -10.44
CA MET A 140 2.80 0.55 -9.71
C MET A 140 4.29 0.30 -9.97
N ILE A 141 5.00 1.35 -10.39
CA ILE A 141 6.42 1.29 -10.73
C ILE A 141 7.19 2.27 -9.86
N PHE A 142 8.16 1.76 -9.11
CA PHE A 142 9.10 2.57 -8.34
C PHE A 142 10.34 2.86 -9.19
N ALA A 143 10.45 4.09 -9.68
CA ALA A 143 11.60 4.51 -10.49
C ALA A 143 12.84 4.83 -9.63
N LYS A 144 12.63 5.57 -8.53
CA LYS A 144 13.69 6.09 -7.65
C LYS A 144 13.18 6.10 -6.21
N ILE A 145 14.04 5.69 -5.28
CA ILE A 145 13.80 5.78 -3.83
C ILE A 145 15.03 6.47 -3.23
N GLN A 146 14.79 7.46 -2.38
CA GLN A 146 15.86 8.19 -1.69
C GLN A 146 15.47 8.39 -0.24
N LYS A 147 16.42 8.17 0.66
CA LYS A 147 16.26 8.55 2.07
C LYS A 147 16.23 10.07 2.17
N LYS A 148 15.22 10.61 2.86
CA LYS A 148 15.06 12.05 3.14
C LYS A 148 14.43 12.18 4.53
N ASP A 149 14.94 13.11 5.32
CA ASP A 149 14.36 13.45 6.61
C ASP A 149 13.29 14.53 6.41
N PHE A 150 12.13 14.35 7.05
CA PHE A 150 11.02 15.29 6.99
C PHE A 150 10.70 15.78 8.40
N LYS A 151 10.41 17.08 8.53
CA LYS A 151 9.90 17.64 9.78
C LYS A 151 8.47 17.16 10.01
N ASP A 152 8.07 16.99 11.27
CA ASP A 152 6.72 16.54 11.66
C ASP A 152 5.60 17.40 11.06
N GLU A 153 5.85 18.70 10.85
CA GLU A 153 4.91 19.63 10.21
C GLU A 153 4.45 19.17 8.82
N VAL A 154 5.26 18.39 8.10
CA VAL A 154 4.90 17.80 6.80
C VAL A 154 3.70 16.86 6.92
N PHE A 155 3.56 16.20 8.07
CA PHE A 155 2.50 15.24 8.35
C PHE A 155 1.31 15.92 9.05
N THR A 156 0.89 17.09 8.56
CA THR A 156 -0.27 17.81 9.10
C THR A 156 -1.27 18.14 8.00
N LEU A 157 -2.55 18.29 8.37
CA LEU A 157 -3.60 18.73 7.43
C LEU A 157 -3.27 20.08 6.80
N THR A 158 -2.66 20.99 7.58
CA THR A 158 -2.25 22.31 7.14
C THR A 158 -1.17 22.26 6.06
N PHE A 159 -0.29 21.24 6.08
CA PHE A 159 0.77 21.09 5.09
C PHE A 159 0.30 20.42 3.79
N MET A 160 -0.81 19.69 3.79
CA MET A 160 -1.31 18.96 2.60
C MET A 160 -1.32 19.76 1.29
N PRO A 161 -1.70 21.06 1.25
CA PRO A 161 -1.65 21.86 0.03
C PRO A 161 -0.23 22.12 -0.51
N ASN A 162 0.79 22.03 0.35
CA ASN A 162 2.18 22.35 0.03
C ASN A 162 3.01 21.12 -0.36
N MET A 163 2.38 19.96 -0.56
CA MET A 163 3.08 18.68 -0.81
C MET A 163 4.04 18.73 -2.02
N ASP A 164 3.70 19.49 -3.06
CA ASP A 164 4.57 19.65 -4.24
C ASP A 164 5.90 20.33 -3.93
N SER A 165 5.99 21.12 -2.85
CA SER A 165 7.25 21.76 -2.42
C SER A 165 8.33 20.75 -2.01
N LEU A 166 7.95 19.52 -1.64
CA LEU A 166 8.87 18.48 -1.19
C LEU A 166 9.51 17.68 -2.34
N ARG A 167 8.99 17.81 -3.57
CA ARG A 167 9.41 17.06 -4.76
C ARG A 167 10.69 17.60 -5.42
N LYS A 168 11.30 18.63 -4.84
CA LYS A 168 12.62 19.15 -5.23
C LYS A 168 13.74 18.26 -4.71
#